data_AF-A0A969U9Z3-F1
#
_entry.id   AF-A0A969U9Z3-F1
#
_cell.length_a   1.000
_cell.length_b   1.000
_cell.length_c   1.000
_cell.angle_alpha   90.00
_cell.angle_beta   90.00
_cell.angle_gamma   90.00
#
_symmetry.space_group_name_H-M   'P 1'
#
loop_
_entity.id
_entity.type
_entity.pdbx_description
1 polymer ?
#
loop_
_entity_poly.entity_id
_entity_poly.type
_entity_poly.pdbx_seq_one_letter_code
_entity_poly.pdbx_strand_id
1 'polypeptide(L)'
;MQQSDLEVPQPVTDSEFPRSLDIATVSVYGLAILSAGLFLFLPLVNLLHHSPWQRSLGFIHGCGAMLATVVIAYAGHLAFPLLRGSAKVLPQMRTLTFWASVVSFWRSHGNLGYMRYRADLTYGGARAWIKENSPLVQYIFMEYHEFSVLFTLPLGVACAWILWRYGDSILEKQNHPVLAATSVALMAMMFFAMGGFVTGLGIAKVHAL
;
A
#
# COMPACT_ATOMS: atom_id res chain seq x y z
N MET A 1 39.55 44.48 59.28
CA MET A 1 39.66 43.20 58.55
C MET A 1 38.59 43.22 57.47
N GLN A 2 39.01 43.49 56.23
CA GLN A 2 38.13 43.63 55.08
C GLN A 2 38.18 42.31 54.31
N GLN A 3 37.08 41.58 54.34
CA GLN A 3 36.96 40.25 53.73
C GLN A 3 36.71 40.47 52.23
N SER A 4 37.71 40.12 51.42
CA SER A 4 37.63 40.20 49.95
C SER A 4 36.74 39.06 49.45
N ASP A 5 35.61 39.40 48.83
CA ASP A 5 34.76 38.44 48.13
C ASP A 5 35.52 37.91 46.91
N LEU A 6 35.93 36.64 46.97
CA LEU A 6 36.51 35.91 45.84
C LEU A 6 35.37 35.51 44.90
N GLU A 7 35.30 36.18 43.75
CA GLU A 7 34.40 35.85 42.66
C GLU A 7 34.82 34.49 42.08
N VAL A 8 34.02 33.46 42.35
CA VAL A 8 34.24 32.10 41.82
C VAL A 8 33.83 32.10 40.35
N PRO A 9 34.75 31.81 39.39
CA PRO A 9 34.39 31.72 37.98
C PRO A 9 33.39 30.57 37.80
N GLN A 10 32.22 30.88 37.24
CA GLN A 10 31.25 29.87 36.85
C GLN A 10 31.87 28.99 35.75
N PRO A 11 31.77 27.65 35.83
CA PRO A 11 32.25 26.78 34.78
C PRO A 11 31.41 27.01 33.52
N VAL A 12 32.03 27.55 32.47
CA VAL A 12 31.47 27.56 31.12
C VAL A 12 31.48 26.12 30.62
N THR A 13 30.34 25.44 30.68
CA THR A 13 30.14 24.16 30.02
C THR A 13 28.94 24.22 29.08
N ASP A 14 28.98 25.15 28.13
CA ASP A 14 28.23 25.01 26.89
C ASP A 14 29.09 24.20 25.90
N SER A 15 29.31 22.92 26.20
CA SER A 15 29.57 21.98 25.11
C SER A 15 28.22 21.64 24.50
N GLU A 16 27.62 22.59 23.78
CA GLU A 16 26.53 22.29 22.87
C GLU A 16 27.12 21.32 21.84
N PHE A 17 26.92 20.03 22.06
CA PHE A 17 27.32 18.99 21.12
C PHE A 17 26.79 19.45 19.76
N PRO A 18 27.64 19.54 18.72
CA PRO A 18 27.16 19.93 17.41
C PRO A 18 26.02 18.99 17.06
N ARG A 19 24.84 19.56 16.79
CA ARG A 19 23.66 18.85 16.26
C ARG A 19 23.98 18.34 14.85
N SER A 20 25.00 17.49 14.71
CA SER A 20 24.99 16.45 13.69
C SER A 20 23.60 15.85 13.76
N LEU A 21 22.86 15.88 12.65
CA LEU A 21 21.55 15.24 12.58
C LEU A 21 21.71 13.89 13.27
N ASP A 22 20.97 13.69 14.36
CA ASP A 22 21.08 12.53 15.22
C ASP A 22 21.28 11.29 14.33
N ILE A 23 22.33 10.51 14.56
CA ILE A 23 22.69 9.36 13.72
C ILE A 23 21.46 8.46 13.52
N ALA A 24 20.57 8.39 14.52
CA ALA A 24 19.28 7.72 14.42
C ALA A 24 18.37 8.35 13.35
N THR A 25 18.24 9.68 13.33
CA THR A 25 17.47 10.42 12.31
C THR A 25 18.01 10.17 10.89
N VAL A 26 19.33 10.26 10.69
CA VAL A 26 19.94 9.97 9.38
C VAL A 26 19.70 8.52 8.98
N SER A 27 19.85 7.59 9.92
CA SER A 27 19.62 6.17 9.67
C SER A 27 18.16 5.88 9.31
N VAL A 28 17.20 6.47 10.02
CA VAL A 28 15.76 6.29 9.73
C VAL A 28 15.39 6.84 8.35
N TYR A 29 15.83 8.05 8.00
CA TYR A 29 15.56 8.60 6.68
C TYR A 29 16.27 7.82 5.57
N GLY A 30 17.53 7.42 5.79
CA GLY A 30 18.27 6.57 4.85
C GLY A 30 17.56 5.25 4.59
N LEU A 31 17.12 4.56 5.65
CA LEU A 31 16.40 3.29 5.53
C LEU A 31 15.04 3.47 4.86
N ALA A 32 14.32 4.56 5.16
CA ALA A 32 13.03 4.86 4.53
C ALA A 32 13.18 5.13 3.02
N ILE A 33 14.16 5.93 2.62
CA ILE A 33 14.46 6.23 1.20
C ILE A 33 14.88 4.95 0.48
N LEU A 34 15.77 4.16 1.08
CA LEU A 34 16.21 2.89 0.48
C LEU A 34 15.03 1.92 0.32
N SER A 35 14.19 1.79 1.34
CA SER A 35 13.01 0.92 1.31
C SER A 35 12.00 1.38 0.25
N ALA A 36 11.74 2.69 0.16
CA ALA A 36 10.87 3.26 -0.86
C ALA A 36 11.44 3.05 -2.26
N GLY A 37 12.75 3.25 -2.44
CA GLY A 37 13.45 2.97 -3.69
C GLY A 37 13.30 1.51 -4.10
N LEU A 38 13.66 0.58 -3.22
CA LEU A 38 13.52 -0.86 -3.48
C LEU A 38 12.08 -1.25 -3.84
N PHE A 39 11.09 -0.71 -3.13
CA PHE A 39 9.67 -0.94 -3.43
C PHE A 39 9.30 -0.42 -4.82
N LEU A 40 9.70 0.80 -5.18
CA LEU A 40 9.40 1.41 -6.49
C LEU A 40 10.08 0.68 -7.66
N PHE A 41 11.20 -0.01 -7.41
CA PHE A 41 11.91 -0.78 -8.43
C PHE A 41 11.41 -2.22 -8.60
N LEU A 42 10.49 -2.72 -7.75
CA LEU A 42 9.97 -4.08 -7.84
C LEU A 42 9.43 -4.46 -9.24
N PRO A 43 8.67 -3.59 -9.96
CA PRO A 43 8.20 -3.93 -11.29
C PRO A 43 9.32 -4.12 -12.33
N LEU A 44 10.50 -3.50 -12.14
CA LEU A 44 11.63 -3.63 -13.07
C LEU A 44 12.17 -5.06 -13.12
N VAL A 45 11.99 -5.84 -12.05
CA VAL A 45 12.40 -7.26 -12.02
C VAL A 45 11.71 -8.06 -13.13
N ASN A 46 10.52 -7.65 -13.58
CA ASN A 46 9.83 -8.32 -14.70
C ASN A 46 10.54 -8.13 -16.04
N LEU A 47 11.41 -7.12 -16.19
CA LEU A 47 12.22 -6.93 -17.40
C LEU A 47 13.31 -8.00 -17.55
N LEU A 48 13.63 -8.72 -16.48
CA LEU A 48 14.64 -9.79 -16.48
C LEU A 48 14.09 -11.13 -17.01
N HIS A 49 12.76 -11.26 -17.20
CA HIS A 49 12.15 -12.50 -17.68
C HIS A 49 12.67 -12.89 -19.07
N HIS A 50 12.79 -14.17 -19.44
CA HIS A 50 13.34 -14.55 -20.76
C HIS A 50 12.40 -14.27 -21.94
N SER A 51 11.08 -14.44 -21.74
CA SER A 51 10.04 -14.19 -22.75
C SER A 51 9.70 -12.70 -22.91
N PRO A 52 9.76 -12.13 -24.13
CA PRO A 52 9.38 -10.74 -24.41
C PRO A 52 7.94 -10.40 -24.00
N TRP A 53 7.01 -11.33 -24.20
CA TRP A 53 5.60 -11.15 -23.82
C TRP A 53 5.43 -11.00 -22.30
N GLN A 54 6.06 -11.89 -21.53
CA GLN A 54 6.03 -11.85 -20.07
C GLN A 54 6.77 -10.62 -19.51
N ARG A 55 7.84 -10.15 -20.18
CA ARG A 55 8.49 -8.87 -19.82
C ARG A 55 7.52 -7.71 -19.89
N SER A 56 6.91 -7.48 -21.05
CA SER A 56 6.05 -6.32 -21.28
C SER A 56 4.79 -6.37 -20.42
N LEU A 57 4.08 -7.50 -20.40
CA LEU A 57 2.88 -7.64 -19.57
C LEU A 57 3.20 -7.59 -18.09
N GLY A 58 4.24 -8.30 -17.63
CA GLY A 58 4.64 -8.32 -16.23
C GLY A 58 5.07 -6.93 -15.75
N PHE A 59 5.80 -6.18 -16.57
CA PHE A 59 6.18 -4.81 -16.25
C PHE A 59 4.97 -3.87 -16.16
N ILE A 60 4.10 -3.86 -17.17
CA ILE A 60 2.90 -3.00 -17.20
C ILE A 60 1.95 -3.35 -16.04
N HIS A 61 1.70 -4.65 -15.84
CA HIS A 61 0.86 -5.12 -14.74
C HIS A 61 1.48 -4.79 -13.38
N GLY A 62 2.78 -5.02 -13.22
CA GLY A 62 3.52 -4.70 -11.99
C GLY A 62 3.46 -3.21 -11.65
N CYS A 63 3.65 -2.33 -12.63
CA CYS A 63 3.50 -0.88 -12.47
C CYS A 63 2.06 -0.52 -12.07
N GLY A 64 1.05 -1.11 -12.72
CA GLY A 64 -0.35 -0.90 -12.37
C GLY A 64 -0.71 -1.38 -10.95
N ALA A 65 -0.23 -2.57 -10.56
CA ALA A 65 -0.45 -3.14 -9.24
C ALA A 65 0.26 -2.32 -8.14
N MET A 66 1.46 -1.81 -8.42
CA MET A 66 2.20 -0.94 -7.50
C MET A 66 1.50 0.41 -7.34
N LEU A 67 1.11 1.06 -8.44
CA LEU A 67 0.37 2.33 -8.42
C LEU A 67 -0.94 2.18 -7.65
N ALA A 68 -1.71 1.12 -7.93
CA ALA A 68 -2.95 0.83 -7.21
C ALA A 68 -2.71 0.66 -5.71
N THR A 69 -1.68 -0.10 -5.34
CA THR A 69 -1.31 -0.32 -3.93
C THR A 69 -0.95 1.00 -3.23
N VAL A 70 -0.15 1.86 -3.85
CA VAL A 70 0.23 3.17 -3.28
C VAL A 70 -1.00 4.07 -3.09
N VAL A 71 -1.83 4.21 -4.12
CA VAL A 71 -3.03 5.06 -4.06
C VAL A 71 -4.02 4.57 -3.01
N ILE A 72 -4.30 3.27 -2.99
CA ILE A 72 -5.25 2.67 -2.03
C ILE A 72 -4.69 2.70 -0.60
N ALA A 73 -3.40 2.42 -0.41
CA ALA A 73 -2.76 2.50 0.90
C ALA A 73 -2.79 3.94 1.43
N TYR A 74 -2.54 4.93 0.57
CA TYR A 74 -2.63 6.33 0.95
C TYR A 74 -4.06 6.75 1.32
N ALA A 75 -5.07 6.33 0.54
CA ALA A 75 -6.48 6.56 0.87
C ALA A 75 -6.87 5.91 2.21
N GLY A 76 -6.48 4.65 2.46
CA GLY A 76 -6.72 3.98 3.72
C GLY A 76 -5.98 4.62 4.90
N HIS A 77 -4.77 5.15 4.69
CA HIS A 77 -4.05 5.91 5.72
C HIS A 77 -4.75 7.22 6.08
N LEU A 78 -5.28 7.95 5.09
CA LEU A 78 -6.08 9.16 5.33
C LEU A 78 -7.47 8.86 5.93
N ALA A 79 -7.90 7.60 5.94
CA ALA A 79 -9.13 7.18 6.62
C ALA A 79 -9.01 7.32 8.15
N PHE A 80 -7.80 7.22 8.72
CA PHE A 80 -7.58 7.43 10.17
C PHE A 80 -7.93 8.85 10.64
N PRO A 81 -7.36 9.93 10.06
CA PRO A 81 -7.79 11.29 10.43
C PRO A 81 -9.24 11.57 10.04
N LEU A 82 -9.76 10.97 8.96
CA LEU A 82 -11.17 11.09 8.60
C LEU A 82 -12.10 10.48 9.66
N LEU A 83 -11.78 9.29 10.19
CA LEU A 83 -12.51 8.65 11.30
C LEU A 83 -12.51 9.51 12.56
N ARG A 84 -11.45 10.29 12.77
CA ARG A 84 -11.35 11.27 13.88
C ARG A 84 -12.10 12.58 13.61
N GLY A 85 -12.84 12.67 12.50
CA GLY A 85 -13.65 13.83 12.15
C GLY A 85 -12.89 14.98 11.48
N SER A 86 -11.68 14.73 10.94
CA SER A 86 -10.92 15.78 10.25
C SER A 86 -11.58 16.19 8.93
N ALA A 87 -12.25 17.34 8.92
CA ALA A 87 -12.87 17.88 7.71
C ALA A 87 -11.87 18.24 6.61
N LYS A 88 -10.62 18.56 6.99
CA LYS A 88 -9.57 19.01 6.07
C LYS A 88 -9.22 17.98 5.01
N VAL A 89 -9.30 16.69 5.34
CA VAL A 89 -8.96 15.59 4.42
C VAL A 89 -10.12 15.17 3.53
N LEU A 90 -11.36 15.62 3.82
CA LEU A 90 -12.56 15.09 3.18
C LEU A 90 -12.64 15.37 1.66
N PRO A 91 -12.29 16.56 1.13
CA PRO A 91 -12.26 16.78 -0.32
C PRO A 91 -11.22 15.88 -1.00
N GLN A 92 -10.04 15.74 -0.38
CA GLN A 92 -8.98 14.87 -0.88
C GLN A 92 -9.41 13.40 -0.87
N MET A 93 -10.11 12.96 0.18
CA MET A 93 -10.63 11.59 0.30
C MET A 93 -11.66 11.24 -0.77
N ARG A 94 -12.53 12.18 -1.16
CA ARG A 94 -13.48 12.00 -2.27
C ARG A 94 -12.78 11.72 -3.60
N THR A 95 -11.76 12.53 -3.91
CA THR A 95 -10.97 12.38 -5.14
C THR A 95 -10.10 11.14 -5.10
N LEU A 96 -9.41 10.88 -4.00
CA LEU A 96 -8.55 9.70 -3.85
C LEU A 96 -9.33 8.40 -3.91
N THR A 97 -10.50 8.32 -3.26
CA THR A 97 -11.30 7.09 -3.27
C THR A 97 -11.91 6.81 -4.65
N PHE A 98 -12.26 7.87 -5.40
CA PHE A 98 -12.63 7.73 -6.81
C PHE A 98 -11.47 7.15 -7.63
N TRP A 99 -10.28 7.75 -7.56
CA TRP A 99 -9.12 7.25 -8.29
C TRP A 99 -8.68 5.85 -7.83
N ALA A 100 -8.79 5.55 -6.53
CA ALA A 100 -8.56 4.23 -5.96
C ALA A 100 -9.48 3.18 -6.59
N SER A 101 -10.74 3.54 -6.89
CA SER A 101 -11.69 2.67 -7.58
C SER A 101 -11.30 2.45 -9.04
N VAL A 102 -10.89 3.51 -9.75
CA VAL A 102 -10.43 3.44 -11.14
C VAL A 102 -9.18 2.55 -11.28
N VAL A 103 -8.19 2.72 -10.41
CA VAL A 103 -6.98 1.88 -10.44
C VAL A 103 -7.27 0.45 -9.98
N SER A 104 -8.23 0.23 -9.07
CA SER A 104 -8.69 -1.12 -8.68
C SER A 104 -9.39 -1.84 -9.84
N PHE A 105 -10.16 -1.12 -10.64
CA PHE A 105 -10.76 -1.63 -11.86
C PHE A 105 -9.67 -2.10 -12.84
N TRP A 106 -8.66 -1.26 -13.10
CA TRP A 106 -7.54 -1.62 -13.97
C TRP A 106 -6.76 -2.83 -13.45
N ARG A 107 -6.48 -2.85 -12.14
CA ARG A 107 -5.82 -3.97 -11.46
C ARG A 107 -6.58 -5.28 -11.63
N SER A 108 -7.91 -5.25 -11.55
CA SER A 108 -8.79 -6.42 -11.76
C SER A 108 -8.72 -6.93 -13.21
N HIS A 109 -8.61 -6.03 -14.19
CA HIS A 109 -8.39 -6.39 -15.60
C HIS A 109 -7.01 -7.00 -15.83
N GLY A 110 -6.03 -6.65 -14.98
CA GLY A 110 -4.71 -7.28 -14.94
C GLY A 110 -4.75 -8.80 -14.73
N ASN A 111 -5.87 -9.37 -14.28
CA ASN A 111 -6.08 -10.81 -14.20
C ASN A 111 -6.09 -11.50 -15.59
N LEU A 112 -6.11 -10.74 -16.69
CA LEU A 112 -5.83 -11.25 -18.03
C LEU A 112 -4.34 -11.65 -18.20
N GLY A 113 -3.41 -10.98 -17.50
CA GLY A 113 -2.00 -11.41 -17.44
C GLY A 113 -1.82 -12.78 -16.78
N TYR A 114 -2.80 -13.21 -15.99
CA TYR A 114 -2.85 -14.51 -15.33
C TYR A 114 -3.32 -15.67 -16.25
N MET A 115 -3.56 -15.44 -17.54
CA MET A 115 -3.93 -16.53 -18.47
C MET A 115 -2.87 -17.64 -18.52
N ARG A 116 -1.57 -17.31 -18.42
CA ARG A 116 -0.52 -18.34 -18.36
C ARG A 116 -0.47 -19.06 -17.01
N TYR A 117 -0.76 -18.37 -15.91
CA TYR A 117 -0.95 -19.01 -14.61
C TYR A 117 -2.07 -20.04 -14.65
N ARG A 118 -3.16 -19.75 -15.35
CA ARG A 118 -4.34 -20.61 -15.50
C ARG A 118 -4.23 -21.68 -16.59
N ALA A 119 -3.11 -21.74 -17.31
CA ALA A 119 -2.89 -22.76 -18.32
C ALA A 119 -2.90 -24.17 -17.70
N ASP A 120 -3.11 -25.18 -18.52
CA ASP A 120 -3.02 -26.57 -18.09
C ASP A 120 -1.56 -26.99 -17.85
N LEU A 121 -1.34 -28.10 -17.15
CA LEU A 121 -0.02 -28.65 -16.86
C LEU A 121 0.79 -28.91 -18.14
N THR A 122 0.10 -29.37 -19.19
CA THR A 122 0.67 -29.61 -20.54
C THR A 122 1.31 -28.36 -21.16
N TYR A 123 0.85 -27.16 -20.78
CA TYR A 123 1.38 -25.88 -21.24
C TYR A 123 2.25 -25.15 -20.19
N GLY A 124 2.56 -25.84 -19.09
CA GLY A 124 3.39 -25.34 -17.98
C GLY A 124 2.65 -24.42 -17.02
N GLY A 125 1.33 -24.57 -16.88
CA GLY A 125 0.51 -23.71 -16.03
C GLY A 125 0.83 -23.82 -14.54
N ALA A 126 1.21 -22.69 -13.94
CA ALA A 126 1.59 -22.61 -12.53
C ALA A 126 0.45 -23.05 -11.58
N ARG A 127 -0.81 -22.75 -11.92
CA ARG A 127 -1.97 -23.19 -11.11
C ARG A 127 -2.11 -24.71 -11.05
N ALA A 128 -1.99 -25.38 -12.20
CA ALA A 128 -2.09 -26.83 -12.27
C ALA A 128 -0.95 -27.47 -11.46
N TRP A 129 0.26 -26.94 -11.61
CA TRP A 129 1.43 -27.39 -10.86
C TRP A 129 1.28 -27.22 -9.33
N ILE A 130 0.78 -26.06 -8.86
CA ILE A 130 0.53 -25.84 -7.42
C ILE A 130 -0.55 -26.80 -6.91
N LYS A 131 -1.61 -27.06 -7.68
CA LYS A 131 -2.65 -28.02 -7.28
C LYS A 131 -2.11 -29.43 -7.05
N GLU A 132 -1.16 -29.87 -7.89
CA GLU A 132 -0.54 -31.19 -7.76
C GLU A 132 0.46 -31.27 -6.61
N ASN A 133 1.24 -30.20 -6.37
CA ASN A 133 2.35 -30.24 -5.42
C ASN A 133 2.00 -29.65 -4.03
N SER A 134 1.08 -28.69 -3.97
CA SER A 134 0.69 -28.00 -2.73
C SER A 134 -0.76 -27.48 -2.79
N PRO A 135 -1.76 -28.38 -2.72
CA PRO A 135 -3.17 -28.02 -2.84
C PRO A 135 -3.65 -27.06 -1.75
N LEU A 136 -3.06 -27.11 -0.55
CA LEU A 136 -3.37 -26.17 0.53
C LEU A 136 -2.94 -24.74 0.20
N VAL A 137 -1.77 -24.56 -0.43
CA VAL A 137 -1.28 -23.25 -0.88
C VAL A 137 -2.21 -22.70 -1.97
N GLN A 138 -2.64 -23.54 -2.91
CA GLN A 138 -3.66 -23.12 -3.87
C GLN A 138 -4.94 -22.65 -3.17
N TYR A 139 -5.46 -23.43 -2.22
CA TYR A 139 -6.75 -23.14 -1.60
C TYR A 139 -6.73 -21.87 -0.74
N ILE A 140 -5.67 -21.65 0.03
CA ILE A 140 -5.62 -20.51 0.96
C ILE A 140 -5.04 -19.27 0.27
N PHE A 141 -3.89 -19.41 -0.39
CA PHE A 141 -3.12 -18.27 -0.88
C PHE A 141 -3.71 -17.64 -2.13
N MET A 142 -4.18 -18.48 -3.08
CA MET A 142 -4.74 -17.97 -4.33
C MET A 142 -6.14 -17.42 -4.16
N GLU A 143 -6.99 -18.07 -3.35
CA GLU A 143 -8.32 -17.54 -3.06
C GLU A 143 -8.23 -16.23 -2.29
N TYR A 144 -7.31 -16.14 -1.31
CA TYR A 144 -7.00 -14.86 -0.67
C TYR A 144 -6.52 -13.81 -1.68
N HIS A 145 -5.62 -14.16 -2.60
CA HIS A 145 -5.13 -13.24 -3.62
C HIS A 145 -6.26 -12.75 -4.52
N GLU A 146 -7.03 -13.65 -5.12
CA GLU A 146 -8.15 -13.31 -6.01
C GLU A 146 -9.20 -12.47 -5.26
N PHE A 147 -9.56 -12.86 -4.03
CA PHE A 147 -10.47 -12.09 -3.19
C PHE A 147 -9.92 -10.68 -2.91
N SER A 148 -8.68 -10.57 -2.46
CA SER A 148 -8.07 -9.28 -2.10
C SER A 148 -7.97 -8.32 -3.29
N VAL A 149 -7.78 -8.83 -4.51
CA VAL A 149 -7.72 -8.03 -5.74
C VAL A 149 -9.10 -7.60 -6.21
N LEU A 150 -10.08 -8.51 -6.16
CA LEU A 150 -11.42 -8.25 -6.69
C LEU A 150 -12.31 -7.47 -5.72
N PHE A 151 -12.15 -7.70 -4.41
CA PHE A 151 -13.01 -7.10 -3.38
C PHE A 151 -12.72 -5.60 -3.16
N THR A 152 -11.52 -5.12 -3.50
CA THR A 152 -11.20 -3.68 -3.41
C THR A 152 -12.01 -2.83 -4.36
N LEU A 153 -12.41 -3.35 -5.52
CA LEU A 153 -13.22 -2.61 -6.50
C LEU A 153 -14.63 -2.26 -5.98
N PRO A 154 -15.49 -3.23 -5.63
CA PRO A 154 -16.84 -2.92 -5.12
C PRO A 154 -16.77 -2.11 -3.82
N LEU A 155 -15.80 -2.40 -2.95
CA LEU A 155 -15.61 -1.65 -1.71
C LEU A 155 -15.20 -0.19 -1.98
N GLY A 156 -14.28 0.03 -2.93
CA GLY A 156 -13.87 1.36 -3.37
C GLY A 156 -15.00 2.16 -3.98
N VAL A 157 -15.78 1.54 -4.87
CA VAL A 157 -16.94 2.17 -5.51
C VAL A 157 -17.99 2.55 -4.45
N ALA A 158 -18.27 1.68 -3.50
CA ALA A 158 -19.19 1.96 -2.40
C ALA A 158 -18.69 3.14 -1.54
N CYS A 159 -17.43 3.14 -1.13
CA CYS A 159 -16.83 4.23 -0.36
C CYS A 159 -16.83 5.55 -1.13
N ALA A 160 -16.47 5.53 -2.43
CA ALA A 160 -16.52 6.71 -3.28
C ALA A 160 -17.94 7.26 -3.36
N TRP A 161 -18.93 6.40 -3.61
CA TRP A 161 -20.32 6.80 -3.67
C TRP A 161 -20.79 7.41 -2.34
N ILE A 162 -20.51 6.80 -1.19
CA ILE A 162 -20.90 7.33 0.13
C ILE A 162 -20.26 8.70 0.36
N LEU A 163 -18.95 8.84 0.16
CA LEU A 163 -18.23 10.11 0.38
C LEU A 163 -18.76 11.24 -0.51
N TRP A 164 -19.12 10.93 -1.75
CA TRP A 164 -19.71 11.91 -2.67
C TRP A 164 -21.18 12.20 -2.36
N ARG A 165 -21.96 11.18 -1.96
CA ARG A 165 -23.39 11.31 -1.67
C ARG A 165 -23.67 12.14 -0.42
N TYR A 166 -22.87 11.93 0.62
CA TYR A 166 -23.00 12.68 1.87
C TYR A 166 -22.22 14.01 1.83
N GLY A 167 -21.11 14.07 1.09
CA GLY A 167 -20.27 15.27 1.06
C GLY A 167 -19.87 15.67 2.48
N ASP A 168 -20.00 16.95 2.81
CA ASP A 168 -19.62 17.48 4.13
C ASP A 168 -20.55 17.03 5.26
N SER A 169 -21.80 16.66 4.94
CA SER A 169 -22.78 16.19 5.93
C SER A 169 -22.36 14.88 6.60
N ILE A 170 -21.42 14.12 6.02
CA ILE A 170 -20.91 12.88 6.62
C ILE A 170 -20.26 13.11 8.00
N LEU A 171 -19.82 14.34 8.28
CA LEU A 171 -19.22 14.73 9.56
C LEU A 171 -20.24 15.13 10.63
N GLU A 172 -21.51 15.21 10.28
CA GLU A 172 -22.58 15.49 11.24
C GLU A 172 -22.79 14.30 12.19
N LYS A 173 -23.16 14.57 13.44
CA LYS A 173 -23.31 13.54 14.49
C LYS A 173 -24.23 12.39 14.09
N GLN A 174 -25.28 12.68 13.33
CA GLN A 174 -26.23 11.69 12.82
C GLN A 174 -25.61 10.70 11.82
N ASN A 175 -24.55 11.10 11.12
CA ASN A 175 -23.89 10.31 10.09
C ASN A 175 -22.59 9.65 10.59
N HIS A 176 -22.24 9.78 11.88
CA HIS A 176 -21.06 9.15 12.47
C HIS A 176 -20.96 7.63 12.22
N PRO A 177 -22.05 6.83 12.29
CA PRO A 177 -21.96 5.40 11.94
C PRO A 177 -21.55 5.17 10.49
N VAL A 178 -22.06 5.99 9.56
CA VAL A 178 -21.71 5.93 8.14
C VAL A 178 -20.26 6.32 7.94
N LEU A 179 -19.81 7.42 8.54
CA LEU A 179 -18.40 7.85 8.55
C LEU A 179 -17.48 6.73 9.04
N ALA A 180 -17.82 6.12 10.17
CA ALA A 180 -17.03 5.05 10.76
C ALA A 180 -16.96 3.82 9.84
N ALA A 181 -18.11 3.38 9.32
CA ALA A 181 -18.17 2.25 8.39
C ALA A 181 -17.36 2.51 7.12
N THR A 182 -17.48 3.71 6.53
CA THR A 182 -16.70 4.12 5.35
C THR A 182 -15.20 4.16 5.65
N SER A 183 -14.78 4.72 6.78
CA SER A 183 -13.37 4.74 7.16
C SER A 183 -12.80 3.33 7.41
N VAL A 184 -13.56 2.44 8.06
CA VAL A 184 -13.16 1.04 8.26
C VAL A 184 -13.05 0.31 6.92
N ALA A 185 -14.00 0.52 6.01
CA ALA A 185 -13.94 -0.03 4.66
C ALA A 185 -12.69 0.47 3.89
N LEU A 186 -12.33 1.75 3.98
CA LEU A 186 -11.12 2.29 3.37
C LEU A 186 -9.83 1.70 3.97
N MET A 187 -9.79 1.48 5.28
CA MET A 187 -8.68 0.79 5.96
C MET A 187 -8.60 -0.68 5.52
N ALA A 188 -9.74 -1.36 5.34
CA ALA A 188 -9.80 -2.72 4.81
C ALA A 188 -9.31 -2.76 3.34
N MET A 189 -9.65 -1.78 2.51
CA MET A 189 -9.09 -1.66 1.16
C MET A 189 -7.57 -1.57 1.19
N MET A 190 -6.99 -0.77 2.08
CA MET A 190 -5.54 -0.69 2.28
C MET A 190 -4.95 -2.07 2.63
N PHE A 191 -5.55 -2.78 3.58
CA PHE A 191 -5.12 -4.14 3.95
C PHE A 191 -5.13 -5.10 2.75
N PHE A 192 -6.24 -5.16 2.01
CA PHE A 192 -6.37 -6.04 0.85
C PHE A 192 -5.46 -5.62 -0.32
N ALA A 193 -5.26 -4.32 -0.53
CA ALA A 193 -4.38 -3.84 -1.59
C ALA A 193 -2.93 -4.26 -1.33
N MET A 194 -2.43 -4.07 -0.10
CA MET A 194 -1.09 -4.47 0.33
C MET A 194 -0.94 -5.99 0.32
N GLY A 195 -1.87 -6.73 0.92
CA GLY A 195 -1.86 -8.19 0.95
C GLY A 195 -1.91 -8.79 -0.45
N GLY A 196 -2.78 -8.26 -1.33
CA GLY A 196 -2.86 -8.68 -2.72
C GLY A 196 -1.60 -8.35 -3.54
N PHE A 197 -0.90 -7.27 -3.23
CA PHE A 197 0.39 -6.96 -3.87
C PHE A 197 1.47 -7.95 -3.46
N VAL A 198 1.63 -8.20 -2.16
CA VAL A 198 2.61 -9.16 -1.62
C VAL A 198 2.34 -10.57 -2.16
N THR A 199 1.08 -11.01 -2.12
CA THR A 199 0.71 -12.33 -2.64
C THR A 199 0.89 -12.42 -4.16
N GLY A 200 0.57 -11.36 -4.91
CA GLY A 200 0.81 -11.30 -6.35
C GLY A 200 2.28 -11.43 -6.75
N LEU A 201 3.18 -10.79 -6.00
CA LEU A 201 4.63 -10.97 -6.19
C LEU A 201 5.07 -12.42 -5.97
N GLY A 202 4.50 -13.09 -4.97
CA GLY A 202 4.76 -14.50 -4.71
C GLY A 202 4.30 -15.39 -5.86
N ILE A 203 3.04 -15.23 -6.30
CA ILE A 203 2.44 -16.08 -7.35
C ILE A 203 3.15 -15.90 -8.69
N ALA A 204 3.52 -14.66 -9.04
CA ALA A 204 4.24 -14.36 -10.28
C ALA A 204 5.62 -15.06 -10.37
N LYS A 205 6.14 -15.61 -9.27
CA LYS A 205 7.42 -16.34 -9.24
C LYS A 205 7.25 -17.85 -9.13
N VAL A 206 6.04 -18.35 -8.88
CA VAL A 206 5.79 -19.78 -8.83
C VAL A 206 5.82 -20.36 -10.24
N HIS A 207 6.66 -21.37 -10.44
CA HIS A 207 6.80 -22.09 -11.70
C HIS A 207 7.10 -21.17 -12.90
N ALA A 208 7.99 -20.18 -12.68
CA ALA A 208 8.53 -19.24 -13.65
C ALA A 208 7.52 -18.77 -14.71
N LEU A 209 6.50 -18.05 -14.23
CA LEU A 209 5.72 -17.12 -15.04
C LEU A 209 6.52 -15.86 -15.39
#